data_AF-A0A4P5P208-F1
#
_entry.id   AF-A0A4P5P208-F1
#
_cell.length_a   1.000
_cell.length_b   1.000
_cell.length_c   1.000
_cell.angle_alpha   90.00
_cell.angle_beta   90.00
_cell.angle_gamma   90.00
#
_symmetry.space_group_name_H-M   'P 1'
#
loop_
_entity.id
_entity.type
_entity.pdbx_description
1 polymer ?
#
loop_
_entity_poly.entity_id
_entity_poly.type
_entity_poly.pdbx_seq_one_letter_code
_entity_poly.pdbx_strand_id
1 'polypeptide(L)'
;MEIHSANGYLPDQFLQDGTNHRTDEYGGPIENRARFLLEITQAAIDVWGKERVGVRLSPSGIYGSMSDSSPQETFGCVAEKLSDLGIAYLHVVEPRIKGTELISVSEPVAAKNLRQHFRGTLIAAGGFTGESAEAILQAGDADAVAFGRAFISNPDLPERLRDNLPLTPYDRTTFYGGGAHGYTDYPRAQTSD
;
A
#
# COMPACT_ATOMS: atom_id res chain seq x y z
N MET A 1 -14.30 -0.38 2.99
CA MET A 1 -13.87 0.53 1.90
C MET A 1 -12.40 0.84 2.11
N GLU A 2 -11.63 1.04 1.04
CA GLU A 2 -10.24 1.51 1.12
C GLU A 2 -10.11 2.87 0.42
N ILE A 3 -9.56 3.86 1.13
CA ILE A 3 -9.22 5.17 0.56
C ILE A 3 -7.88 5.08 -0.13
N HIS A 4 -7.85 5.39 -1.42
CA HIS A 4 -6.63 5.35 -2.21
C HIS A 4 -5.84 6.67 -2.07
N SER A 5 -4.89 6.71 -1.14
CA SER A 5 -3.96 7.84 -0.91
C SER A 5 -2.52 7.48 -1.27
N ALA A 6 -2.36 6.91 -2.47
CA ALA A 6 -1.11 6.33 -2.93
C ALA A 6 -0.99 6.48 -4.45
N ASN A 7 0.16 6.08 -5.00
CA ASN A 7 0.47 6.00 -6.42
C ASN A 7 0.17 7.29 -7.18
N GLY A 8 0.41 8.45 -6.56
CA GLY A 8 0.30 9.75 -7.19
C GLY A 8 -1.11 10.18 -7.60
N TYR A 9 -2.14 9.57 -7.01
CA TYR A 9 -3.53 10.03 -7.16
C TYR A 9 -3.87 11.15 -6.18
N LEU A 10 -5.07 11.72 -6.32
CA LEU A 10 -5.45 13.01 -5.71
C LEU A 10 -5.08 13.16 -4.22
N PRO A 11 -5.39 12.22 -3.30
CA PRO A 11 -5.00 12.43 -1.90
C PRO A 11 -3.47 12.41 -1.71
N ASP A 12 -2.74 11.56 -2.45
CA ASP A 12 -1.27 11.49 -2.43
C ASP A 12 -0.65 12.79 -2.96
N GLN A 13 -1.27 13.40 -3.99
CA GLN A 13 -0.86 14.70 -4.53
C GLN A 13 -0.97 15.83 -3.51
N PHE A 14 -1.94 15.76 -2.58
CA PHE A 14 -2.05 16.70 -1.47
C PHE A 14 -1.00 16.45 -0.40
N LEU A 15 -0.68 15.19 -0.10
CA LEU A 15 0.28 14.83 0.95
C LEU A 15 1.71 15.32 0.67
N GLN A 16 2.17 15.20 -0.58
CA GLN A 16 3.58 15.40 -0.91
C GLN A 16 3.88 16.81 -1.43
N ASP A 17 4.93 17.44 -0.92
CA ASP A 17 5.28 18.83 -1.25
C ASP A 17 5.86 19.04 -2.67
N GLY A 18 6.25 17.97 -3.36
CA GLY A 18 6.64 18.02 -4.77
C GLY A 18 5.47 18.28 -5.72
N THR A 19 4.23 18.03 -5.28
CA THR A 19 3.02 18.29 -6.05
C THR A 19 2.10 19.31 -5.40
N ASN A 20 2.12 19.43 -4.07
CA ASN A 20 1.29 20.38 -3.34
C ASN A 20 2.05 21.69 -3.06
N HIS A 21 1.84 22.67 -3.94
CA HIS A 21 2.38 24.03 -3.79
C HIS A 21 1.32 25.04 -3.33
N ARG A 22 0.24 24.58 -2.71
CA ARG A 22 -0.84 25.45 -2.24
C ARG A 22 -0.35 26.33 -1.08
N THR A 23 -0.98 27.49 -0.94
CA THR A 23 -0.71 28.46 0.13
C THR A 23 -1.91 28.67 1.06
N ASP A 24 -2.97 27.89 0.88
CA ASP A 24 -4.15 27.88 1.74
C ASP A 24 -4.02 26.82 2.84
N GLU A 25 -5.13 26.54 3.55
CA GLU A 25 -5.16 25.60 4.66
C GLU A 25 -4.90 24.13 4.28
N TYR A 26 -4.76 23.82 2.98
CA TYR A 26 -4.44 22.49 2.45
C TYR A 26 -3.02 22.37 1.92
N GLY A 27 -2.16 23.40 2.07
CA GLY A 27 -0.77 23.37 1.63
C GLY A 27 0.22 23.95 2.66
N GLY A 28 1.51 23.88 2.32
CA GLY A 28 2.59 24.30 3.21
C GLY A 28 2.90 23.22 4.27
N PRO A 29 2.70 23.47 5.58
CA PRO A 29 2.99 22.51 6.65
C PRO A 29 2.36 21.12 6.45
N ILE A 30 2.99 20.08 7.01
CA ILE A 30 2.54 18.67 6.87
C ILE A 30 1.09 18.50 7.32
N GLU A 31 0.68 19.19 8.39
CA GLU A 31 -0.69 19.11 8.92
C GLU A 31 -1.73 19.60 7.92
N ASN A 32 -1.40 20.65 7.16
CA ASN A 32 -2.27 21.18 6.11
C ASN A 32 -2.33 20.25 4.92
N ARG A 33 -1.18 19.69 4.49
CA ARG A 33 -1.11 18.70 3.40
C ARG A 33 -1.91 17.43 3.73
N ALA A 34 -1.84 16.98 4.98
CA ALA A 34 -2.59 15.83 5.47
C ALA A 34 -4.10 16.09 5.64
N ARG A 35 -4.52 17.36 5.76
CA ARG A 35 -5.91 17.76 6.07
C ARG A 35 -6.93 17.10 5.15
N PHE A 36 -6.70 17.17 3.84
CA PHE A 36 -7.63 16.61 2.86
C PHE A 36 -7.85 15.10 3.06
N LEU A 37 -6.77 14.33 3.26
CA LEU A 37 -6.87 12.89 3.52
C LEU A 37 -7.67 12.60 4.80
N LEU A 38 -7.42 13.37 5.86
CA LEU A 38 -8.08 13.17 7.15
C LEU A 38 -9.57 13.50 7.08
N GLU A 39 -9.94 14.55 6.36
CA GLU A 39 -11.34 14.93 6.15
C GLU A 39 -12.12 13.88 5.35
N ILE A 40 -11.57 13.38 4.24
CA ILE A 40 -12.23 12.31 3.47
C ILE A 40 -12.27 10.98 4.26
N THR A 41 -11.28 10.75 5.13
CA THR A 41 -11.27 9.58 6.02
C THR A 41 -12.36 9.71 7.07
N GLN A 42 -12.49 10.86 7.73
CA GLN A 42 -13.56 11.10 8.69
C GLN A 42 -14.94 10.98 8.03
N ALA A 43 -15.13 11.57 6.85
CA ALA A 43 -16.39 11.44 6.12
C ALA A 43 -16.74 9.98 5.77
N ALA A 44 -15.75 9.16 5.43
CA ALA A 44 -15.96 7.73 5.21
C ALA A 44 -16.28 6.98 6.53
N ILE A 45 -15.62 7.35 7.64
CA ILE A 45 -15.90 6.82 8.98
C ILE A 45 -17.33 7.11 9.40
N ASP A 46 -17.84 8.31 9.15
CA ASP A 46 -19.20 8.71 9.53
C ASP A 46 -20.28 7.86 8.84
N VAL A 47 -19.97 7.30 7.66
CA VAL A 47 -20.89 6.43 6.90
C VAL A 47 -20.71 4.95 7.23
N TRP A 48 -19.46 4.48 7.28
CA TRP A 48 -19.16 3.04 7.33
C TRP A 48 -18.74 2.53 8.71
N GLY A 49 -18.39 3.44 9.62
CA GLY A 49 -17.70 3.15 10.87
C GLY A 49 -16.20 2.91 10.66
N LYS A 50 -15.38 3.35 11.63
CA LYS A 50 -13.92 3.29 11.55
C LYS A 50 -13.35 1.88 11.34
N GLU A 51 -14.00 0.87 11.90
CA GLU A 51 -13.64 -0.55 11.77
C GLU A 51 -13.81 -1.11 10.35
N ARG A 52 -14.34 -0.32 9.40
CA ARG A 52 -14.56 -0.71 7.99
C ARG A 52 -13.90 0.20 6.98
N VAL A 53 -13.12 1.18 7.43
CA VAL A 53 -12.39 2.14 6.59
C VAL A 53 -10.90 1.84 6.70
N GLY A 54 -10.26 1.52 5.58
CA GLY A 54 -8.81 1.44 5.48
C GLY A 54 -8.24 2.56 4.62
N VAL A 55 -6.95 2.86 4.78
CA VAL A 55 -6.23 3.85 3.97
C VAL A 55 -5.00 3.20 3.35
N ARG A 56 -4.76 3.44 2.06
CA ARG A 56 -3.57 2.96 1.36
C ARG A 56 -2.59 4.08 1.05
N LEU A 57 -1.31 3.88 1.39
CA LEU A 57 -0.20 4.83 1.20
C LEU A 57 0.93 4.21 0.35
N SER A 58 1.67 5.05 -0.39
CA SER A 58 2.91 4.65 -1.07
C SER A 58 4.05 5.61 -0.75
N PRO A 59 4.62 5.57 0.47
CA PRO A 59 5.54 6.60 0.97
C PRO A 59 6.80 6.80 0.12
N SER A 60 7.29 5.72 -0.49
CA SER A 60 8.48 5.73 -1.36
C SER A 60 8.13 5.67 -2.85
N GLY A 61 6.87 5.91 -3.21
CA GLY A 61 6.38 5.81 -4.57
C GLY A 61 6.69 7.07 -5.39
N ILE A 62 7.41 6.90 -6.52
CA ILE A 62 7.73 7.98 -7.46
C ILE A 62 6.83 8.01 -8.71
N TYR A 63 5.83 7.12 -8.77
CA TYR A 63 4.92 7.06 -9.92
C TYR A 63 4.10 8.35 -10.01
N GLY A 64 3.84 8.83 -11.23
CA GLY A 64 3.09 10.09 -11.42
C GLY A 64 3.91 11.34 -11.12
N SER A 65 5.24 11.26 -11.16
CA SER A 65 6.16 12.37 -10.81
C SER A 65 6.02 12.84 -9.36
N MET A 66 5.62 11.95 -8.47
CA MET A 66 5.55 12.22 -7.04
C MET A 66 6.94 12.34 -6.41
N SER A 67 7.06 13.28 -5.47
CA SER A 67 8.23 13.46 -4.61
C SER A 67 7.83 14.25 -3.36
N ASP A 68 8.49 13.96 -2.24
CA ASP A 68 8.35 14.70 -0.99
C ASP A 68 9.74 15.01 -0.42
N SER A 69 9.95 16.20 0.13
CA SER A 69 11.25 16.60 0.68
C SER A 69 11.60 15.88 1.99
N SER A 70 10.60 15.45 2.77
CA SER A 70 10.77 14.80 4.07
C SER A 70 9.78 13.63 4.25
N PRO A 71 9.89 12.55 3.45
CA PRO A 71 8.88 11.48 3.43
C PRO A 71 8.73 10.78 4.79
N GLN A 72 9.81 10.65 5.56
CA GLN A 72 9.73 10.07 6.91
C GLN A 72 8.82 10.91 7.82
N GLU A 73 8.97 12.22 7.81
CA GLU A 73 8.15 13.13 8.62
C GLU A 73 6.71 13.19 8.11
N THR A 74 6.52 13.33 6.79
CA THR A 74 5.21 13.41 6.15
C THR A 74 4.39 12.15 6.45
N PHE A 75 4.92 10.97 6.14
CA PHE A 75 4.17 9.73 6.28
C PHE A 75 4.12 9.22 7.72
N GLY A 76 5.11 9.54 8.56
CA GLY A 76 5.04 9.29 10.01
C GLY A 76 3.90 10.08 10.68
N CYS A 77 3.79 11.37 10.38
CA CYS A 77 2.69 12.23 10.86
C CYS A 77 1.32 11.73 10.37
N VAL A 78 1.20 11.37 9.08
CA VAL A 78 -0.05 10.80 8.53
C VAL A 78 -0.41 9.48 9.22
N ALA A 79 0.55 8.57 9.41
CA ALA A 79 0.32 7.30 10.08
C ALA A 79 -0.15 7.51 11.54
N GLU A 80 0.45 8.43 12.27
CA GLU A 80 0.03 8.79 13.64
C GLU A 80 -1.40 9.33 13.67
N LYS A 81 -1.75 10.28 12.80
CA LYS A 81 -3.11 10.84 12.74
C LYS A 81 -4.17 9.80 12.36
N LEU A 82 -3.86 8.90 11.42
CA LEU A 82 -4.74 7.80 11.06
C LEU A 82 -4.87 6.77 12.20
N SER A 83 -3.81 6.57 12.99
CA SER A 83 -3.80 5.76 14.21
C SER A 83 -4.77 6.31 15.25
N ASP A 84 -4.79 7.64 15.44
CA ASP A 84 -5.67 8.31 16.38
C ASP A 84 -7.15 8.24 15.98
N LEU A 85 -7.43 8.25 14.67
CA LEU A 85 -8.78 7.98 14.14
C LEU A 85 -9.23 6.52 14.37
N GLY A 86 -8.28 5.60 14.60
CA GLY A 86 -8.57 4.19 14.81
C GLY A 86 -9.20 3.51 13.59
N ILE A 87 -8.69 3.81 12.40
CA ILE A 87 -9.13 3.16 11.15
C ILE A 87 -8.86 1.66 11.17
N ALA A 88 -9.62 0.90 10.37
CA ALA A 88 -9.56 -0.56 10.31
C ALA A 88 -8.15 -1.08 10.01
N TYR A 89 -7.47 -0.48 9.03
CA TYR A 89 -6.11 -0.83 8.69
C TYR A 89 -5.38 0.28 7.91
N LEU A 90 -4.05 0.23 7.98
CA LEU A 90 -3.16 0.99 7.12
C LEU A 90 -2.48 0.06 6.12
N HIS A 91 -2.66 0.30 4.83
CA HIS A 91 -2.09 -0.51 3.75
C HIS A 91 -0.91 0.23 3.10
N VAL A 92 0.30 -0.31 3.26
CA VAL A 92 1.55 0.36 2.86
C VAL A 92 2.15 -0.34 1.66
N VAL A 93 2.44 0.43 0.61
CA VAL A 93 3.22 -0.05 -0.53
C VAL A 93 4.71 0.05 -0.22
N GLU A 94 5.38 -1.10 -0.19
CA GLU A 94 6.82 -1.22 0.03
C GLU A 94 7.62 -0.55 -1.09
N PRO A 95 8.78 0.03 -0.77
CA PRO A 95 9.69 0.57 -1.77
C PRO A 95 10.09 -0.53 -2.77
N ARG A 96 10.05 -0.21 -4.07
CA ARG A 96 10.57 -1.12 -5.09
C ARG A 96 12.09 -1.12 -5.05
N ILE A 97 12.68 -2.16 -4.47
CA ILE A 97 14.13 -2.39 -4.60
C ILE A 97 14.40 -2.96 -6.00
N LYS A 98 15.23 -2.28 -6.79
CA LYS A 98 15.67 -2.73 -8.12
C LYS A 98 17.16 -3.07 -8.03
N GLY A 99 17.49 -4.31 -7.67
CA GLY A 99 18.88 -4.72 -7.43
C GLY A 99 19.46 -4.10 -6.15
N THR A 100 20.66 -3.53 -6.22
CA THR A 100 21.35 -2.85 -5.09
C THR A 100 21.21 -1.33 -5.10
N GLU A 101 20.53 -0.75 -6.10
CA GLU A 101 20.40 0.71 -6.19
C GLU A 101 19.14 1.20 -5.49
N LEU A 102 19.34 1.95 -4.41
CA LEU A 102 18.36 2.86 -3.85
C LEU A 102 18.10 3.95 -4.89
N ILE A 103 16.89 3.99 -5.47
CA ILE A 103 16.49 5.02 -6.45
C ILE A 103 16.12 6.36 -5.73
N SER A 104 16.41 6.52 -4.44
CA SER A 104 16.03 7.72 -3.67
C SER A 104 17.20 8.37 -2.95
N VAL A 105 17.14 9.72 -2.91
CA VAL A 105 18.06 10.63 -2.20
C VAL A 105 17.92 10.52 -0.67
N SER A 106 16.86 9.88 -0.20
CA SER A 106 16.54 9.62 1.21
C SER A 106 16.32 8.13 1.47
N GLU A 107 16.48 7.71 2.73
CA GLU A 107 16.12 6.34 3.14
C GLU A 107 14.64 6.08 2.90
N PRO A 108 14.28 4.99 2.18
CA PRO A 108 12.91 4.72 1.80
C PRO A 108 12.06 4.43 3.04
N VAL A 109 10.83 4.93 3.01
CA VAL A 109 9.80 4.67 4.02
C VAL A 109 9.02 3.41 3.62
N ALA A 110 9.02 2.42 4.51
CA ALA A 110 8.36 1.13 4.37
C ALA A 110 7.39 0.87 5.54
N ALA A 111 6.68 -0.26 5.51
CA ALA A 111 5.79 -0.73 6.58
C ALA A 111 6.45 -0.67 7.96
N LYS A 112 7.68 -1.17 8.09
CA LYS A 112 8.46 -1.16 9.35
C LYS A 112 8.62 0.24 9.96
N ASN A 113 8.74 1.27 9.13
CA ASN A 113 8.90 2.65 9.60
C ASN A 113 7.56 3.16 10.15
N LEU A 114 6.47 2.92 9.42
CA LEU A 114 5.13 3.37 9.82
C LEU A 114 4.54 2.56 10.98
N ARG A 115 5.01 1.33 11.20
CA ARG A 115 4.63 0.48 12.32
C ARG A 115 4.84 1.16 13.68
N GLN A 116 5.84 2.03 13.79
CA GLN A 116 6.15 2.80 15.01
C GLN A 116 5.10 3.90 15.32
N HIS A 117 4.37 4.36 14.29
CA HIS A 117 3.41 5.46 14.39
C HIS A 117 1.96 4.98 14.36
N PHE A 118 1.70 3.85 13.70
CA PHE A 118 0.37 3.27 13.59
C PHE A 118 0.19 2.14 14.63
N ARG A 119 -0.96 2.05 15.30
CA ARG A 119 -1.23 1.03 16.35
C ARG A 119 -2.26 -0.04 15.92
N GLY A 120 -2.97 0.18 14.82
CA GLY A 120 -3.97 -0.77 14.29
C GLY A 120 -3.36 -1.84 13.37
N THR A 121 -4.19 -2.50 12.58
CA THR A 121 -3.76 -3.51 11.60
C THR A 121 -2.97 -2.88 10.45
N LEU A 122 -1.74 -3.31 10.21
CA LEU A 122 -0.88 -2.85 9.12
C LEU A 122 -0.75 -3.93 8.05
N ILE A 123 -1.06 -3.58 6.80
CA ILE A 123 -0.95 -4.47 5.64
C ILE A 123 0.23 -4.01 4.79
N ALA A 124 1.24 -4.86 4.59
CA ALA A 124 2.36 -4.57 3.69
C ALA A 124 2.09 -5.12 2.28
N ALA A 125 2.52 -4.39 1.25
CA ALA A 125 2.32 -4.80 -0.13
C ALA A 125 3.48 -4.38 -1.02
N GLY A 126 4.00 -5.31 -1.84
CA GLY A 126 5.01 -4.95 -2.84
C GLY A 126 6.09 -5.99 -3.04
N GLY A 127 5.90 -6.87 -4.03
CA GLY A 127 6.97 -7.79 -4.45
C GLY A 127 7.21 -8.98 -3.52
N PHE A 128 6.37 -9.19 -2.50
CA PHE A 128 6.46 -10.34 -1.61
C PHE A 128 6.33 -11.67 -2.35
N THR A 129 7.15 -12.62 -1.89
CA THR A 129 7.04 -14.08 -2.04
C THR A 129 6.38 -14.66 -0.77
N GLY A 130 6.05 -15.96 -0.76
CA GLY A 130 5.58 -16.61 0.47
C GLY A 130 6.59 -16.49 1.63
N GLU A 131 7.87 -16.72 1.34
CA GLU A 131 8.95 -16.62 2.33
C GLU A 131 9.12 -15.20 2.88
N SER A 132 9.19 -14.20 2.01
CA SER A 132 9.35 -12.80 2.47
C SER A 132 8.08 -12.25 3.15
N ALA A 133 6.90 -12.79 2.81
CA ALA A 133 5.67 -12.48 3.52
C ALA A 133 5.69 -13.06 4.94
N GLU A 134 6.08 -14.33 5.10
CA GLU A 134 6.25 -14.92 6.43
C GLU A 134 7.29 -14.15 7.27
N ALA A 135 8.42 -13.77 6.66
CA ALA A 135 9.47 -13.04 7.34
C ALA A 135 9.01 -11.69 7.92
N ILE A 136 8.22 -10.90 7.17
CA ILE A 136 7.73 -9.61 7.67
C ILE A 136 6.68 -9.76 8.78
N LEU A 137 5.88 -10.83 8.74
CA LEU A 137 4.91 -11.15 9.78
C LEU A 137 5.62 -11.59 11.08
N GLN A 138 6.62 -12.46 10.97
CA GLN A 138 7.42 -12.91 12.12
C GLN A 138 8.22 -11.77 12.77
N ALA A 139 8.64 -10.78 11.98
CA ALA A 139 9.29 -9.58 12.48
C ALA A 139 8.33 -8.64 13.25
N GLY A 140 7.02 -8.78 13.10
CA GLY A 140 6.01 -7.87 13.68
C GLY A 140 5.91 -6.52 12.95
N ASP A 141 6.51 -6.41 11.77
CA ASP A 141 6.51 -5.17 10.97
C ASP A 141 5.17 -4.97 10.23
N ALA A 142 4.41 -6.05 10.02
CA ALA A 142 3.07 -6.03 9.45
C ALA A 142 2.19 -7.14 10.07
N ASP A 143 0.88 -6.95 10.02
CA ASP A 143 -0.12 -7.92 10.49
C ASP A 143 -0.68 -8.78 9.35
N ALA A 144 -0.56 -8.31 8.11
CA ALA A 144 -0.94 -9.03 6.90
C ALA A 144 -0.11 -8.58 5.68
N VAL A 145 -0.11 -9.41 4.63
CA VAL A 145 0.59 -9.13 3.37
C VAL A 145 -0.36 -9.22 2.19
N ALA A 146 -0.38 -8.18 1.35
CA ALA A 146 -1.17 -8.14 0.13
C ALA A 146 -0.34 -8.53 -1.10
N PHE A 147 -0.89 -9.42 -1.92
CA PHE A 147 -0.30 -9.88 -3.18
C PHE A 147 -1.11 -9.36 -4.36
N GLY A 148 -0.46 -8.64 -5.28
CA GLY A 148 -1.09 -8.17 -6.51
C GLY A 148 -0.87 -9.12 -7.68
N ARG A 149 0.31 -9.03 -8.31
CA ARG A 149 0.66 -9.80 -9.51
C ARG A 149 0.50 -11.31 -9.36
N ALA A 150 0.84 -11.86 -8.20
CA ALA A 150 0.70 -13.30 -7.96
C ALA A 150 -0.78 -13.72 -7.95
N PHE A 151 -1.67 -12.89 -7.38
CA PHE A 151 -3.11 -13.17 -7.35
C PHE A 151 -3.77 -13.07 -8.73
N ILE A 152 -3.23 -12.24 -9.64
CA ILE A 152 -3.73 -12.17 -11.03
C ILE A 152 -3.70 -13.54 -11.70
N SER A 153 -2.58 -14.27 -11.56
CA SER A 153 -2.40 -15.57 -12.23
C SER A 153 -2.67 -16.80 -11.36
N ASN A 154 -2.95 -16.62 -10.08
CA ASN A 154 -3.16 -17.70 -9.11
C ASN A 154 -4.44 -17.40 -8.30
N PRO A 155 -5.64 -17.79 -8.79
CA PRO A 155 -6.89 -17.56 -8.08
C PRO A 155 -7.00 -18.32 -6.75
N ASP A 156 -6.11 -19.29 -6.54
CA ASP A 156 -5.91 -20.15 -5.37
C ASP A 156 -4.55 -19.88 -4.69
N LEU A 157 -4.06 -18.64 -4.76
CA LEU A 157 -2.76 -18.26 -4.19
C LEU A 157 -2.60 -18.67 -2.71
N PRO A 158 -3.58 -18.49 -1.81
CA PRO A 158 -3.43 -18.89 -0.41
C PRO A 158 -3.15 -20.39 -0.24
N GLU A 159 -3.85 -21.25 -0.97
CA GLU A 159 -3.64 -22.70 -0.98
C GLU A 159 -2.23 -23.03 -1.51
N ARG A 160 -1.82 -22.40 -2.61
CA ARG A 160 -0.48 -22.62 -3.17
C ARG A 160 0.63 -22.22 -2.22
N LEU A 161 0.48 -21.10 -1.51
CA LEU A 161 1.47 -20.67 -0.51
C LEU A 161 1.50 -21.62 0.69
N ARG A 162 0.34 -22.08 1.17
CA ARG A 162 0.23 -23.03 2.29
C ARG A 162 0.92 -24.36 1.98
N ASP A 163 0.67 -24.90 0.80
CA ASP A 163 1.13 -26.23 0.39
C ASP A 163 2.45 -26.19 -0.41
N ASN A 164 3.06 -25.01 -0.50
CA ASN A 164 4.29 -24.74 -1.26
C ASN A 164 4.22 -25.23 -2.73
N LEU A 165 3.07 -25.00 -3.37
CA LEU A 165 2.83 -25.36 -4.76
C LEU A 165 3.43 -24.33 -5.73
N PRO A 166 3.83 -24.74 -6.95
CA PRO A 166 4.30 -23.82 -7.96
C PRO A 166 3.27 -22.72 -8.30
N LEU A 167 3.73 -21.48 -8.39
CA LEU A 167 2.90 -20.37 -8.84
C LEU A 167 2.85 -20.31 -10.37
N THR A 168 1.66 -20.17 -10.92
CA THR A 168 1.44 -19.87 -12.33
C THR A 168 2.05 -18.50 -12.65
N PRO A 169 2.96 -18.38 -13.64
CA PRO A 169 3.48 -17.09 -14.06
C PRO A 169 2.38 -16.16 -14.56
N TYR A 170 2.47 -14.88 -14.20
CA TYR A 170 1.56 -13.86 -14.72
C TYR A 170 2.01 -13.39 -16.11
N ASP A 171 1.06 -13.08 -16.99
CA ASP A 171 1.30 -12.39 -18.25
C ASP A 171 1.00 -10.89 -18.09
N ARG A 172 2.01 -10.04 -18.30
CA ARG A 172 1.87 -8.58 -18.17
C ARG A 172 1.12 -7.95 -19.35
N THR A 173 1.09 -8.63 -20.50
CA THR A 173 0.46 -8.09 -21.72
C THR A 173 -1.07 -8.05 -21.62
N THR A 174 -1.63 -8.83 -20.70
CA THR A 174 -3.08 -8.99 -20.47
C THR A 174 -3.59 -8.27 -19.21
N PHE A 175 -2.75 -7.48 -18.52
CA PHE A 175 -3.17 -6.78 -17.28
C PHE A 175 -4.24 -5.70 -17.48
N TYR A 176 -4.32 -5.11 -18.67
CA TYR A 176 -5.23 -4.00 -18.94
C TYR A 176 -5.98 -4.22 -20.25
N GLY A 177 -7.30 -4.05 -20.23
CA GLY A 177 -8.17 -4.26 -21.40
C GLY A 177 -8.44 -5.73 -21.69
N GLY A 178 -8.95 -6.03 -22.89
CA GLY A 178 -9.19 -7.40 -23.34
C GLY A 178 -10.50 -8.03 -22.86
N GLY A 179 -10.45 -9.30 -22.48
CA GLY A 179 -11.60 -10.12 -22.11
C GLY A 179 -11.20 -11.22 -21.11
N ALA A 180 -11.68 -12.46 -21.30
CA ALA A 180 -11.40 -13.55 -20.35
C ALA A 180 -9.91 -13.97 -20.30
N HIS A 181 -9.17 -13.79 -21.39
CA HIS A 181 -7.78 -14.24 -21.50
C HIS A 181 -6.83 -13.43 -20.63
N GLY A 182 -6.09 -14.11 -19.75
CA GLY A 182 -5.22 -13.49 -18.76
C GLY A 182 -5.99 -12.82 -17.62
N TYR A 183 -7.27 -13.17 -17.42
CA TYR A 183 -8.11 -12.61 -16.36
C TYR A 183 -8.88 -13.70 -15.59
N THR A 184 -9.73 -14.48 -16.28
CA THR A 184 -10.54 -15.53 -15.64
C THR A 184 -10.18 -16.96 -16.08
N ASP A 185 -9.21 -17.10 -16.98
CA ASP A 185 -8.79 -18.38 -17.57
C ASP A 185 -7.52 -18.97 -16.92
N TYR A 186 -6.98 -18.34 -15.87
CA TYR A 186 -5.89 -18.91 -15.09
C TYR A 186 -6.36 -20.17 -14.31
N PRO A 187 -5.66 -21.30 -14.42
CA PRO A 187 -6.09 -22.54 -13.80
C PRO A 187 -5.83 -22.54 -12.29
N ARG A 188 -6.72 -23.17 -11.53
CA ARG A 188 -6.44 -23.62 -10.17
C ARG A 188 -5.47 -24.80 -10.18
N ALA A 189 -4.71 -24.99 -9.11
CA ALA A 189 -3.90 -26.17 -8.91
C ALA A 189 -4.80 -27.41 -8.89
N GLN A 190 -4.37 -28.47 -9.58
CA GLN A 190 -5.00 -29.78 -9.44
C GLN A 190 -4.46 -30.39 -8.15
N THR A 191 -5.30 -30.52 -7.13
CA THR A 191 -5.00 -31.37 -5.98
C THR A 191 -5.20 -32.82 -6.41
N SER A 192 -4.19 -33.67 -6.22
CA SER A 192 -4.38 -35.12 -6.35
C SER A 192 -5.28 -35.59 -5.21
N ASP A 193 -6.44 -36.17 -5.55
CA ASP A 193 -7.30 -36.91 -4.61
C ASP A 193 -6.63 -38.22 -4.14
#